data_AF-A0A0N4YIJ5-F1
#
_entry.id   AF-A0A0N4YIJ5-F1
#
_cell.length_a   1.000
_cell.length_b   1.000
_cell.length_c   1.000
_cell.angle_alpha   90.00
_cell.angle_beta   90.00
_cell.angle_gamma   90.00
#
_symmetry.space_group_name_H-M   'P 1'
#
loop_
_entity.id
_entity.type
_entity.pdbx_description
1 polymer ?
#
loop_
_entity_poly.entity_id
_entity_poly.type
_entity_poly.pdbx_seq_one_letter_code
_entity_poly.pdbx_strand_id
1 'polypeptide(L)'
;MVHKCGSEEPAMAASSVSGCYSLYVDTILDHVVVETNRYGRQKNQVWKEVDEAEFKVFVALCLRMGYVKLPELRNYWCSSGDFGDAPICAKYMSRFRFEEILSHIHLNDNNRNTHDDRLFKARPVIEIFTSICGKLFRPSRKICIDESIVPFRGRIIFRQYIPNKRHRYGIKVFKLCAEGGYTWRIQVYAGKDPTRQGSVAQSAVMNLVDGLLDQGRTLFTDNWYTSVDLAEVMLSSNMVGTIRRNRVGMPKLTKNRKLKRGEKVAVQNRKGVVIIRWKDKRELFMLSTMHGDSRSERTDKPTIVHAYNEGKTFVDTSDQMASYSPFVRRTCK
;
A
#
# COMPACT_ATOMS: atom_id res chain seq x y z
N MET A 1 -8.66 27.20 -6.06
CA MET A 1 -8.67 27.08 -4.59
C MET A 1 -7.79 25.92 -4.20
N VAL A 2 -6.75 26.14 -3.37
CA VAL A 2 -6.00 25.03 -2.77
C VAL A 2 -6.85 24.53 -1.61
N HIS A 3 -7.44 23.34 -1.73
CA HIS A 3 -8.08 22.71 -0.58
C HIS A 3 -7.04 22.51 0.52
N LYS A 4 -7.41 22.80 1.79
CA LYS A 4 -6.57 22.46 2.95
C LYS A 4 -6.12 20.99 2.82
N CYS A 5 -4.84 20.73 3.03
CA CYS A 5 -4.26 19.38 3.04
C CYS A 5 -3.48 19.17 4.34
N GLY A 6 -3.32 17.92 4.75
CA GLY A 6 -2.68 17.56 6.01
C GLY A 6 -3.57 16.70 6.89
N SER A 7 -3.17 16.58 8.16
CA SER A 7 -3.93 15.86 9.19
C SER A 7 -5.29 16.52 9.43
N GLU A 8 -6.33 15.70 9.58
CA GLU A 8 -7.66 16.15 9.99
C GLU A 8 -7.75 16.34 11.51
N GLU A 9 -8.83 16.98 12.00
CA GLU A 9 -8.97 17.40 13.42
C GLU A 9 -8.59 16.33 14.46
N PRO A 10 -9.06 15.07 14.39
CA PRO A 10 -8.68 14.04 15.37
C PRO A 10 -7.17 13.76 15.38
N ALA A 11 -6.53 13.80 14.21
CA ALA A 11 -5.10 13.57 14.07
C ALA A 11 -4.27 14.79 14.51
N MET A 12 -4.79 16.01 14.37
CA MET A 12 -4.15 17.22 14.89
C MET A 12 -4.22 17.32 16.42
N ALA A 13 -5.27 16.77 17.03
CA ALA A 13 -5.47 16.78 18.49
C ALA A 13 -4.58 15.77 19.23
N ALA A 14 -4.08 14.72 18.57
CA ALA A 14 -3.22 13.72 19.17
C ALA A 14 -1.79 14.25 19.34
N SER A 15 -1.38 14.45 20.60
CA SER A 15 -0.05 14.98 20.95
C SER A 15 0.96 13.92 21.40
N SER A 16 0.52 12.69 21.66
CA SER A 16 1.37 11.58 22.09
C SER A 16 1.50 10.51 21.02
N VAL A 17 2.63 9.79 21.03
CA VAL A 17 2.86 8.66 20.11
C VAL A 17 1.77 7.59 20.26
N SER A 18 1.36 7.29 21.50
CA SER A 18 0.28 6.34 21.77
C SER A 18 -1.08 6.83 21.29
N GLY A 19 -1.38 8.13 21.44
CA GLY A 19 -2.61 8.75 20.92
C GLY A 19 -2.67 8.65 19.41
N CYS A 20 -1.59 9.00 18.72
CA CYS A 20 -1.47 8.85 17.27
C CYS A 20 -1.65 7.39 16.82
N TYR A 21 -1.05 6.43 17.54
CA TYR A 21 -1.19 5.01 17.23
C TYR A 21 -2.64 4.53 17.39
N SER A 22 -3.29 4.92 18.49
CA SER A 22 -4.65 4.52 18.85
C SER A 22 -5.67 4.91 17.78
N LEU A 23 -5.50 6.09 17.15
CA LEU A 23 -6.34 6.54 16.04
C LEU A 23 -6.40 5.56 14.87
N TYR A 24 -5.32 4.81 14.62
CA TYR A 24 -5.25 3.84 13.53
C TYR A 24 -5.72 2.44 13.92
N VAL A 25 -5.53 2.05 15.18
CA VAL A 25 -5.61 0.65 15.57
C VAL A 25 -6.79 0.30 16.45
N ASP A 26 -7.32 1.20 17.28
CA ASP A 26 -8.28 0.80 18.33
C ASP A 26 -9.51 0.11 17.73
N THR A 27 -10.15 0.72 16.73
CA THR A 27 -11.29 0.09 16.02
C THR A 27 -10.93 -1.25 15.37
N ILE A 28 -9.69 -1.42 14.90
CA ILE A 28 -9.21 -2.70 14.36
C ILE A 28 -9.06 -3.72 15.49
N LEU A 29 -8.44 -3.33 16.60
CA LEU A 29 -8.21 -4.21 17.75
C LEU A 29 -9.52 -4.69 18.36
N ASP A 30 -10.49 -3.79 18.53
CA ASP A 30 -11.83 -4.13 19.04
C ASP A 30 -12.49 -5.20 18.17
N HIS A 31 -12.48 -5.01 16.85
CA HIS A 31 -13.01 -5.98 15.89
C HIS A 31 -12.27 -7.32 15.98
N VAL A 32 -10.94 -7.30 16.02
CA VAL A 32 -10.12 -8.51 16.06
C VAL A 32 -10.31 -9.26 17.39
N VAL A 33 -10.47 -8.58 18.51
CA VAL A 33 -10.75 -9.21 19.82
C VAL A 33 -12.07 -9.97 19.78
N VAL A 34 -13.13 -9.33 19.28
CA VAL A 34 -14.45 -9.97 19.14
C VAL A 34 -14.38 -11.22 18.28
N GLU A 35 -13.75 -11.13 17.10
CA GLU A 35 -13.67 -12.27 16.17
C GLU A 35 -12.70 -13.37 16.64
N THR A 36 -11.63 -13.00 17.34
CA THR A 36 -10.70 -13.95 17.96
C THR A 36 -11.38 -14.74 19.07
N ASN A 37 -12.16 -14.08 19.95
CA ASN A 37 -12.93 -14.78 20.98
C ASN A 37 -14.03 -15.64 20.40
N ARG A 38 -14.73 -15.17 19.35
CA ARG A 38 -15.72 -15.97 18.61
C ARG A 38 -15.11 -17.26 18.10
N TYR A 39 -13.95 -17.18 17.44
CA TYR A 39 -13.25 -18.36 16.95
C TYR A 39 -12.70 -19.24 18.07
N GLY A 40 -12.15 -18.64 19.12
CA GLY A 40 -11.63 -19.32 20.31
C GLY A 40 -12.68 -20.25 20.92
N ARG A 41 -13.87 -19.72 21.23
CA ARG A 41 -15.01 -20.50 21.75
C ARG A 41 -15.42 -21.67 20.84
N GLN A 42 -15.29 -21.51 19.52
CA GLN A 42 -15.65 -22.55 18.55
C GLN A 42 -14.61 -23.67 18.43
N LYS A 43 -13.34 -23.40 18.74
CA LYS A 43 -12.23 -24.33 18.48
C LYS A 43 -11.58 -24.89 19.73
N ASN A 44 -11.73 -24.22 20.87
CA ASN A 44 -11.16 -24.64 22.13
C ASN A 44 -12.21 -24.53 23.24
N GLN A 45 -12.64 -25.67 23.78
CA GLN A 45 -13.67 -25.74 24.84
C GLN A 45 -13.22 -25.04 26.14
N VAL A 46 -11.91 -24.96 26.38
CA VAL A 46 -11.33 -24.29 27.54
C VAL A 46 -10.75 -22.91 27.17
N TRP A 47 -11.24 -22.30 26.09
CA TRP A 47 -10.80 -20.98 25.65
C TRP A 47 -11.03 -19.93 26.75
N LYS A 48 -9.95 -19.35 27.24
CA LYS A 48 -10.01 -18.14 28.05
C LYS A 48 -10.12 -16.93 27.13
N GLU A 49 -11.20 -16.18 27.27
CA GLU A 49 -11.41 -14.96 26.48
C GLU A 49 -10.26 -13.96 26.65
N VAL A 50 -9.95 -13.28 25.56
CA VAL A 50 -8.97 -12.19 25.50
C VAL A 50 -9.73 -10.88 25.60
N ASP A 51 -9.38 -10.03 26.55
CA ASP A 51 -9.92 -8.67 26.59
C ASP A 51 -9.06 -7.69 25.78
N GLU A 52 -9.54 -6.46 25.62
CA GLU A 52 -8.85 -5.42 24.86
C GLU A 52 -7.46 -5.10 25.43
N ALA A 53 -7.32 -5.06 26.75
CA ALA A 53 -6.06 -4.73 27.42
C ALA A 53 -5.01 -5.84 27.20
N GLU A 54 -5.40 -7.10 27.37
CA GLU A 54 -4.56 -8.27 27.09
C GLU A 54 -4.15 -8.30 25.60
N PHE A 55 -5.07 -8.00 24.68
CA PHE A 55 -4.75 -7.97 23.26
C PHE A 55 -3.82 -6.82 22.89
N LYS A 56 -3.98 -5.64 23.50
CA LYS A 56 -3.02 -4.52 23.37
C LYS A 56 -1.63 -4.90 23.87
N VAL A 57 -1.53 -5.65 24.97
CA VAL A 57 -0.24 -6.22 25.42
C VAL A 57 0.33 -7.18 24.38
N PHE A 58 -0.48 -8.11 23.85
CA PHE A 58 -0.06 -9.02 22.77
C PHE A 58 0.51 -8.26 21.55
N VAL A 59 -0.19 -7.22 21.09
CA VAL A 59 0.25 -6.39 19.96
C VAL A 59 1.53 -5.61 20.30
N ALA A 60 1.64 -5.07 21.52
CA ALA A 60 2.86 -4.40 21.98
C ALA A 60 4.08 -5.35 21.98
N LEU A 61 3.89 -6.62 22.36
CA LEU A 61 4.94 -7.63 22.26
C LEU A 61 5.31 -7.91 20.79
N CYS A 62 4.35 -8.00 19.87
CA CYS A 62 4.61 -8.11 18.44
C CYS A 62 5.42 -6.92 17.89
N LEU A 63 5.07 -5.69 18.28
CA LEU A 63 5.84 -4.49 17.93
C LEU A 63 7.26 -4.52 18.50
N ARG A 64 7.40 -4.94 19.77
CA ARG A 64 8.71 -5.11 20.42
C ARG A 64 9.57 -6.15 19.70
N MET A 65 8.98 -7.25 19.25
CA MET A 65 9.64 -8.26 18.41
C MET A 65 9.94 -7.76 16.98
N GLY A 66 9.23 -6.73 16.52
CA GLY A 66 9.53 -5.95 15.32
C GLY A 66 10.86 -5.20 15.44
N TYR A 67 11.08 -4.59 16.60
CA TYR A 67 12.26 -3.78 16.93
C TYR A 67 13.46 -4.61 17.41
N VAL A 68 13.26 -5.52 18.37
CA VAL A 68 14.29 -6.43 18.90
C VAL A 68 14.14 -7.80 18.24
N LYS A 69 15.14 -8.20 17.44
CA LYS A 69 15.14 -9.48 16.71
C LYS A 69 15.95 -10.53 17.46
N LEU A 70 15.25 -11.53 18.00
CA LEU A 70 15.86 -12.76 18.51
C LEU A 70 15.69 -13.91 17.51
N PRO A 71 16.59 -14.92 17.53
CA PRO A 71 16.58 -16.02 16.56
C PRO A 71 15.26 -16.80 16.51
N GLU A 72 14.66 -17.08 17.67
CA GLU A 72 13.45 -17.89 17.79
C GLU A 72 12.39 -17.21 18.67
N LEU A 73 11.12 -17.57 18.47
CA LEU A 73 10.01 -16.99 19.26
C LEU A 73 10.15 -17.28 20.75
N ARG A 74 10.61 -18.48 21.13
CA ARG A 74 10.78 -18.85 22.54
C ARG A 74 11.85 -18.02 23.27
N ASN A 75 12.82 -17.47 22.53
CA ASN A 75 13.96 -16.76 23.14
C ASN A 75 13.52 -15.45 23.80
N TYR A 76 12.38 -14.88 23.40
CA TYR A 76 11.80 -13.69 24.04
C TYR A 76 11.31 -13.92 25.48
N TRP A 77 11.19 -15.19 25.88
CA TRP A 77 10.86 -15.61 27.25
C TRP A 77 12.05 -16.26 27.97
N CYS A 78 13.22 -16.32 27.35
CA CYS A 78 14.40 -16.93 27.95
C CYS A 78 15.10 -15.94 28.90
N SER A 79 15.58 -16.46 30.03
CA SER A 79 16.38 -15.70 31.01
C SER A 79 17.89 -15.96 30.87
N SER A 80 18.33 -16.68 29.83
CA SER A 80 19.77 -16.85 29.57
C SER A 80 20.38 -15.51 29.20
N GLY A 81 21.54 -15.18 29.77
CA GLY A 81 22.30 -13.97 29.44
C GLY A 81 22.62 -13.83 27.95
N ASP A 82 22.68 -14.94 27.20
CA ASP A 82 22.84 -14.94 25.73
C ASP A 82 21.72 -14.18 24.98
N PHE A 83 20.54 -14.06 25.59
CA PHE A 83 19.38 -13.37 25.04
C PHE A 83 19.03 -12.08 25.79
N GLY A 84 19.92 -11.64 26.68
CA GLY A 84 19.79 -10.46 27.54
C GLY A 84 19.59 -10.83 29.01
N ASP A 85 19.89 -9.88 29.91
CA ASP A 85 19.89 -10.10 31.36
C ASP A 85 18.50 -10.38 31.96
N ALA A 86 17.43 -10.08 31.21
CA ALA A 86 16.05 -10.34 31.63
C ALA A 86 15.16 -10.74 30.45
N PRO A 87 14.19 -11.65 30.67
CA PRO A 87 13.26 -12.06 29.64
C PRO A 87 12.39 -10.88 29.18
N ILE A 88 12.41 -10.60 27.88
CA ILE A 88 11.75 -9.42 27.28
C ILE A 88 10.23 -9.46 27.46
N CYS A 89 9.61 -10.64 27.27
CA CYS A 89 8.16 -10.80 27.22
C CYS A 89 7.57 -11.43 28.48
N ALA A 90 8.34 -12.20 29.25
CA ALA A 90 7.81 -13.03 30.35
C ALA A 90 7.13 -12.23 31.46
N LYS A 91 7.55 -10.99 31.69
CA LYS A 91 6.91 -10.09 32.68
C LYS A 91 5.51 -9.58 32.27
N TYR A 92 5.15 -9.70 30.98
CA TYR A 92 3.91 -9.12 30.45
C TYR A 92 2.87 -10.19 30.08
N MET A 93 3.31 -11.32 29.52
CA MET A 93 2.44 -12.40 29.09
C MET A 93 3.23 -13.70 29.10
N SER A 94 2.63 -14.81 29.50
CA SER A 94 3.29 -16.11 29.39
C SER A 94 3.45 -16.52 27.92
N ARG A 95 4.50 -17.30 27.59
CA ARG A 95 4.72 -17.78 26.23
C ARG A 95 3.51 -18.59 25.73
N PHE A 96 2.98 -19.46 26.59
CA PHE A 96 1.82 -20.29 26.29
C PHE A 96 0.62 -19.43 25.88
N ARG A 97 0.29 -18.38 26.67
CA ARG A 97 -0.82 -17.48 26.35
C ARG A 97 -0.59 -16.71 25.05
N PHE A 98 0.65 -16.24 24.81
CA PHE A 98 0.98 -15.57 23.55
C PHE A 98 0.79 -16.49 22.33
N GLU A 99 1.26 -17.74 22.40
CA GLU A 99 1.10 -18.73 21.32
C GLU A 99 -0.37 -19.15 21.14
N GLU A 100 -1.13 -19.25 22.22
CA GLU A 100 -2.57 -19.49 22.21
C GLU A 100 -3.31 -18.37 21.48
N ILE A 101 -3.07 -17.09 21.83
CA ILE A 101 -3.65 -15.94 21.13
C ILE A 101 -3.22 -15.97 19.66
N LEU A 102 -1.92 -16.06 19.38
CA LEU A 102 -1.36 -16.05 18.01
C LEU A 102 -2.00 -17.11 17.10
N SER A 103 -2.27 -18.31 17.63
CA SER A 103 -2.88 -19.40 16.86
C SER A 103 -4.39 -19.22 16.61
N HIS A 104 -5.07 -18.40 17.41
CA HIS A 104 -6.51 -18.16 17.35
C HIS A 104 -6.92 -16.80 16.76
N ILE A 105 -5.99 -15.88 16.47
CA ILE A 105 -6.30 -14.60 15.81
C ILE A 105 -7.23 -14.81 14.62
N HIS A 106 -8.39 -14.16 14.66
CA HIS A 106 -9.38 -14.15 13.59
C HIS A 106 -9.85 -12.73 13.32
N LEU A 107 -10.16 -12.46 12.04
CA LEU A 107 -10.50 -11.12 11.57
C LEU A 107 -11.92 -11.04 10.99
N ASN A 108 -12.66 -12.15 10.97
CA ASN A 108 -14.06 -12.20 10.53
C ASN A 108 -14.76 -13.48 11.05
N ASP A 109 -16.09 -13.43 11.10
CA ASP A 109 -16.93 -14.56 11.50
C ASP A 109 -16.99 -15.61 10.38
N ASN A 110 -16.36 -16.76 10.62
CA ASN A 110 -16.33 -17.86 9.66
C ASN A 110 -17.74 -18.39 9.32
N ASN A 111 -18.73 -18.22 10.20
CA ASN A 111 -20.10 -18.69 9.94
C ASN A 111 -20.83 -17.88 8.86
N ARG A 112 -20.31 -16.70 8.50
CA ARG A 112 -20.88 -15.82 7.46
C ARG A 112 -20.20 -15.98 6.10
N ASN A 113 -19.28 -16.91 5.96
CA ASN A 113 -18.49 -17.06 4.75
C ASN A 113 -19.31 -17.75 3.64
N THR A 114 -19.68 -17.01 2.60
CA THR A 114 -20.36 -17.57 1.42
C THR A 114 -19.39 -18.20 0.42
N HIS A 115 -18.08 -18.08 0.64
CA HIS A 115 -17.00 -18.55 -0.23
C HIS A 115 -16.88 -17.84 -1.59
N ASP A 116 -17.65 -16.79 -1.83
CA ASP A 116 -17.58 -15.98 -3.06
C ASP A 116 -16.50 -14.89 -2.99
N ASP A 117 -16.27 -14.33 -1.80
CA ASP A 117 -15.21 -13.35 -1.56
C ASP A 117 -13.91 -14.02 -1.11
N ARG A 118 -12.91 -14.01 -1.99
CA ARG A 118 -11.56 -14.52 -1.71
C ARG A 118 -10.86 -13.79 -0.56
N LEU A 119 -11.29 -12.57 -0.25
CA LEU A 119 -10.75 -11.74 0.83
C LEU A 119 -11.65 -11.74 2.07
N PHE A 120 -12.72 -12.54 2.09
CA PHE A 120 -13.75 -12.55 3.14
C PHE A 120 -13.14 -12.50 4.55
N LYS A 121 -12.13 -13.35 4.80
CA LYS A 121 -11.49 -13.46 6.11
C LYS A 121 -10.78 -12.19 6.56
N ALA A 122 -10.28 -11.36 5.66
CA ALA A 122 -9.54 -10.13 5.98
C ALA A 122 -10.31 -8.85 5.62
N ARG A 123 -11.47 -8.98 4.96
CA ARG A 123 -12.27 -7.87 4.43
C ARG A 123 -12.54 -6.79 5.48
N PRO A 124 -13.07 -7.11 6.68
CA PRO A 124 -13.43 -6.08 7.65
C PRO A 124 -12.23 -5.22 8.06
N VAL A 125 -11.09 -5.86 8.35
CA VAL A 125 -9.87 -5.15 8.76
C VAL A 125 -9.30 -4.29 7.63
N ILE A 126 -9.32 -4.76 6.38
CA ILE A 126 -8.87 -3.98 5.23
C ILE A 126 -9.74 -2.72 5.05
N GLU A 127 -11.06 -2.85 5.22
CA GLU A 127 -12.02 -1.75 5.07
C GLU A 127 -11.92 -0.74 6.21
N ILE A 128 -11.84 -1.22 7.46
CA ILE A 128 -11.60 -0.36 8.63
C ILE A 128 -10.30 0.43 8.45
N PHE A 129 -9.19 -0.25 8.15
CA PHE A 129 -7.90 0.40 7.95
C PHE A 129 -7.94 1.46 6.84
N THR A 130 -8.52 1.10 5.69
CA THR A 130 -8.65 2.02 4.56
C THR A 130 -9.53 3.22 4.89
N SER A 131 -10.64 3.00 5.61
CA SER A 131 -11.50 4.10 6.05
C SER A 131 -10.78 5.05 6.99
N ILE A 132 -9.99 4.53 7.94
CA ILE A 132 -9.26 5.35 8.89
C ILE A 132 -8.18 6.18 8.18
N CYS A 133 -7.37 5.57 7.31
CA CYS A 133 -6.37 6.27 6.52
C CYS A 133 -6.96 7.43 5.71
N GLY A 134 -8.14 7.22 5.12
CA GLY A 134 -8.84 8.25 4.36
C GLY A 134 -9.38 9.40 5.23
N LYS A 135 -9.80 9.09 6.47
CA LYS A 135 -10.41 10.05 7.40
C LYS A 135 -9.40 10.90 8.16
N LEU A 136 -8.20 10.37 8.43
CA LEU A 136 -7.21 11.05 9.28
C LEU A 136 -6.30 12.00 8.50
N PHE A 137 -6.23 11.87 7.17
CA PHE A 137 -5.32 12.65 6.36
C PHE A 137 -5.90 12.99 5.00
N ARG A 138 -5.86 14.28 4.66
CA ARG A 138 -6.21 14.80 3.35
C ARG A 138 -4.97 14.98 2.50
N PRO A 139 -4.78 14.19 1.42
CA PRO A 139 -3.60 14.28 0.57
C PRO A 139 -3.43 15.66 -0.05
N SER A 140 -2.16 16.07 -0.18
CA SER A 140 -1.73 17.26 -0.93
C SER A 140 -1.97 17.09 -2.44
N ARG A 141 -1.37 17.97 -3.25
CA ARG A 141 -1.52 17.93 -4.70
C ARG A 141 -0.94 16.67 -5.33
N LYS A 142 0.11 16.06 -4.76
CA LYS A 142 0.82 14.94 -5.37
C LYS A 142 0.43 13.63 -4.70
N ILE A 143 -0.02 12.66 -5.48
CA ILE A 143 -0.34 11.30 -5.04
C ILE A 143 0.28 10.29 -6.00
N CYS A 144 0.61 9.10 -5.51
CA CYS A 144 1.25 8.05 -6.30
C CYS A 144 0.51 6.71 -6.10
N ILE A 145 0.39 5.95 -7.18
CA ILE A 145 -0.08 4.56 -7.14
C ILE A 145 1.03 3.65 -7.66
N ASP A 146 1.33 2.63 -6.86
CA ASP A 146 2.25 1.54 -7.18
C ASP A 146 1.86 0.29 -6.38
N GLU A 147 2.63 -0.78 -6.49
CA GLU A 147 2.41 -2.06 -5.83
C GLU A 147 3.37 -2.33 -4.68
N SER A 148 2.78 -2.80 -3.58
CA SER A 148 3.49 -3.40 -2.46
C SER A 148 3.25 -4.91 -2.43
N ILE A 149 4.14 -5.63 -1.74
CA ILE A 149 4.03 -7.08 -1.56
C ILE A 149 4.08 -7.43 -0.08
N VAL A 150 3.04 -8.10 0.41
CA VAL A 150 3.03 -8.71 1.75
C VAL A 150 3.68 -10.09 1.64
N PRO A 151 4.84 -10.34 2.26
CA PRO A 151 5.58 -11.58 2.06
C PRO A 151 4.79 -12.78 2.56
N PHE A 152 4.47 -13.71 1.65
CA PHE A 152 3.73 -14.92 1.99
C PHE A 152 4.03 -16.04 1.01
N ARG A 153 4.33 -17.23 1.53
CA ARG A 153 4.61 -18.43 0.73
C ARG A 153 3.61 -19.57 0.96
N GLY A 154 2.66 -19.42 1.88
CA GLY A 154 1.63 -20.41 2.13
C GLY A 154 0.66 -20.59 0.96
N ARG A 155 -0.31 -21.49 1.16
CA ARG A 155 -1.32 -21.84 0.14
C ARG A 155 -2.44 -20.79 0.15
N ILE A 156 -2.41 -19.88 -0.83
CA ILE A 156 -3.49 -18.93 -1.08
C ILE A 156 -3.64 -18.71 -2.59
N ILE A 157 -4.87 -18.71 -3.09
CA ILE A 157 -5.18 -18.78 -4.53
C ILE A 157 -4.66 -17.57 -5.32
N PHE A 158 -4.53 -16.41 -4.68
CA PHE A 158 -4.13 -15.16 -5.32
C PHE A 158 -2.69 -14.72 -5.00
N ARG A 159 -1.85 -15.63 -4.47
CA ARG A 159 -0.41 -15.39 -4.30
C ARG A 159 0.22 -14.99 -5.63
N GLN A 160 1.02 -13.92 -5.63
CA GLN A 160 1.72 -13.41 -6.80
C GLN A 160 3.22 -13.68 -6.71
N TYR A 161 3.84 -13.81 -7.88
CA TYR A 161 5.30 -13.77 -8.06
C TYR A 161 5.68 -12.45 -8.75
N ILE A 162 6.47 -11.62 -8.09
CA ILE A 162 6.94 -10.32 -8.60
C ILE A 162 8.48 -10.33 -8.58
N PRO A 163 9.14 -10.62 -9.72
CA PRO A 163 10.59 -10.85 -9.77
C PRO A 163 11.44 -9.71 -9.20
N ASN A 164 11.00 -8.47 -9.39
CA ASN A 164 11.76 -7.25 -9.09
C ASN A 164 11.59 -6.76 -7.64
N LYS A 165 10.79 -7.43 -6.81
CA LYS A 165 10.61 -7.06 -5.40
C LYS A 165 11.51 -7.94 -4.51
N ARG A 166 12.00 -7.37 -3.39
CA ARG A 166 12.86 -8.07 -2.40
C ARG A 166 12.25 -9.41 -1.97
N HIS A 167 10.96 -9.38 -1.62
CA HIS A 167 10.17 -10.58 -1.41
C HIS A 167 9.42 -10.92 -2.69
N ARG A 168 9.93 -11.89 -3.45
CA ARG A 168 9.36 -12.21 -4.76
C ARG A 168 8.00 -12.91 -4.72
N TYR A 169 7.65 -13.55 -3.60
CA TYR A 169 6.38 -14.26 -3.43
C TYR A 169 5.57 -13.64 -2.29
N GLY A 170 4.28 -13.37 -2.55
CA GLY A 170 3.42 -12.76 -1.56
C GLY A 170 2.05 -12.37 -2.06
N ILE A 171 1.34 -11.60 -1.25
CA ILE A 171 0.05 -11.01 -1.60
C ILE A 171 0.33 -9.64 -2.19
N LYS A 172 -0.13 -9.42 -3.42
CA LYS A 172 0.02 -8.14 -4.12
C LYS A 172 -1.03 -7.14 -3.59
N VAL A 173 -0.59 -5.95 -3.24
CA VAL A 173 -1.44 -4.85 -2.77
C VAL A 173 -1.20 -3.64 -3.67
N PHE A 174 -2.27 -3.15 -4.31
CA PHE A 174 -2.25 -1.84 -4.94
C PHE A 174 -2.35 -0.78 -3.85
N LYS A 175 -1.49 0.23 -3.89
CA LYS A 175 -1.32 1.17 -2.79
C LYS A 175 -1.29 2.60 -3.34
N LEU A 176 -2.17 3.44 -2.82
CA LEU A 176 -2.14 4.89 -3.04
C LEU A 176 -1.42 5.55 -1.87
N CYS A 177 -0.33 6.26 -2.18
CA CYS A 177 0.41 7.06 -1.23
C CYS A 177 0.34 8.55 -1.54
N ALA A 178 0.24 9.37 -0.49
CA ALA A 178 0.50 10.80 -0.57
C ALA A 178 2.01 11.10 -0.46
N GLU A 179 2.37 12.36 -0.70
CA GLU A 179 3.73 12.88 -0.50
C GLU A 179 4.24 12.55 0.92
N GLY A 180 5.52 12.13 1.01
CA GLY A 180 6.11 11.62 2.26
C GLY A 180 5.82 10.14 2.56
N GLY A 181 5.03 9.45 1.73
CA GLY A 181 4.81 8.00 1.84
C GLY A 181 3.67 7.59 2.78
N TYR A 182 2.77 8.52 3.10
CA TYR A 182 1.53 8.21 3.83
C TYR A 182 0.63 7.31 2.98
N THR A 183 0.25 6.15 3.50
CA THR A 183 -0.70 5.25 2.83
C THR A 183 -2.11 5.75 3.03
N TRP A 184 -2.75 6.20 1.95
CA TRP A 184 -4.12 6.74 2.02
C TRP A 184 -5.17 5.67 1.74
N ARG A 185 -4.89 4.77 0.79
CA ARG A 185 -5.80 3.67 0.44
C ARG A 185 -5.02 2.47 -0.07
N ILE A 186 -5.53 1.28 0.25
CA ILE A 186 -5.01 0.02 -0.28
C ILE A 186 -6.12 -0.78 -0.95
N GLN A 187 -5.74 -1.61 -1.92
CA GLN A 187 -6.61 -2.60 -2.52
C GLN A 187 -5.82 -3.89 -2.72
N VAL A 188 -6.24 -4.97 -2.07
CA VAL A 188 -5.61 -6.28 -2.22
C VAL A 188 -6.01 -6.90 -3.56
N TYR A 189 -5.01 -7.36 -4.33
CA TYR A 189 -5.26 -8.06 -5.57
C TYR A 189 -5.60 -9.54 -5.31
N ALA A 190 -6.89 -9.88 -5.42
CA ALA A 190 -7.41 -11.25 -5.23
C ALA A 190 -7.57 -12.07 -6.53
N GLY A 191 -6.99 -11.59 -7.65
CA GLY A 191 -7.05 -12.25 -8.95
C GLY A 191 -8.15 -11.72 -9.87
N LYS A 192 -8.75 -12.64 -10.65
CA LYS A 192 -9.83 -12.32 -11.60
C LYS A 192 -11.08 -11.89 -10.81
N ASP A 193 -11.70 -10.83 -11.28
CA ASP A 193 -12.95 -10.28 -10.81
C ASP A 193 -13.89 -10.27 -12.01
N PRO A 194 -14.98 -11.08 -12.01
CA PRO A 194 -15.88 -11.19 -13.14
C PRO A 194 -16.74 -9.94 -13.35
N THR A 195 -16.87 -9.09 -12.33
CA THR A 195 -17.68 -7.85 -12.36
C THR A 195 -16.89 -6.64 -12.86
N ARG A 196 -15.57 -6.79 -13.02
CA ARG A 196 -14.69 -5.69 -13.43
C ARG A 196 -14.98 -5.23 -14.85
N GLN A 197 -15.23 -3.94 -15.00
CA GLN A 197 -15.23 -3.25 -16.29
C GLN A 197 -13.84 -2.69 -16.59
N GLY A 198 -13.36 -2.86 -17.83
CA GLY A 198 -12.05 -2.39 -18.28
C GLY A 198 -10.87 -3.23 -17.75
N SER A 199 -9.67 -2.65 -17.82
CA SER A 199 -8.44 -3.35 -17.40
C SER A 199 -8.28 -3.41 -15.88
N VAL A 200 -7.52 -4.40 -15.38
CA VAL A 200 -7.17 -4.49 -13.93
C VAL A 200 -6.51 -3.19 -13.45
N ALA A 201 -5.62 -2.63 -14.27
CA ALA A 201 -4.93 -1.38 -13.97
C ALA A 201 -5.87 -0.19 -13.85
N GLN A 202 -6.77 -0.02 -14.83
CA GLN A 202 -7.75 1.08 -14.82
C GLN A 202 -8.69 0.97 -13.62
N SER A 203 -9.25 -0.22 -13.37
CA SER A 203 -10.13 -0.45 -12.21
C SER A 203 -9.41 -0.20 -10.88
N ALA A 204 -8.16 -0.66 -10.73
CA ALA A 204 -7.37 -0.39 -9.53
C ALA A 204 -7.12 1.11 -9.34
N VAL A 205 -6.77 1.85 -10.38
CA VAL A 205 -6.58 3.30 -10.29
C VAL A 205 -7.87 3.99 -9.88
N MET A 206 -8.99 3.73 -10.57
CA MET A 206 -10.27 4.37 -10.28
C MET A 206 -10.75 4.09 -8.85
N ASN A 207 -10.63 2.84 -8.39
CA ASN A 207 -10.97 2.47 -7.01
C ASN A 207 -10.06 3.15 -5.99
N LEU A 208 -8.77 3.31 -6.30
CA LEU A 208 -7.81 3.92 -5.38
C LEU A 208 -7.99 5.43 -5.28
N VAL A 209 -8.31 6.13 -6.38
CA VAL A 209 -8.47 7.59 -6.40
C VAL A 209 -9.88 8.09 -6.11
N ASP A 210 -10.85 7.18 -5.93
CA ASP A 210 -12.23 7.55 -5.64
C ASP A 210 -12.34 8.46 -4.40
N GLY A 211 -13.03 9.60 -4.54
CA GLY A 211 -13.08 10.69 -3.56
C GLY A 211 -11.92 11.71 -3.62
N LEU A 212 -10.90 11.50 -4.47
CA LEU A 212 -9.78 12.43 -4.65
C LEU A 212 -9.77 13.15 -6.01
N LEU A 213 -10.63 12.73 -6.93
CA LEU A 213 -10.81 13.36 -8.24
C LEU A 213 -11.32 14.81 -8.10
N ASP A 214 -11.16 15.58 -9.17
CA ASP A 214 -11.70 16.93 -9.39
C ASP A 214 -11.19 18.00 -8.42
N GLN A 215 -10.12 17.68 -7.68
CA GLN A 215 -9.51 18.55 -6.66
C GLN A 215 -8.13 19.08 -7.09
N GLY A 216 -7.83 19.07 -8.39
CA GLY A 216 -6.57 19.58 -8.95
C GLY A 216 -5.32 18.75 -8.62
N ARG A 217 -5.50 17.51 -8.13
CA ARG A 217 -4.38 16.60 -7.79
C ARG A 217 -3.70 16.04 -9.03
N THR A 218 -2.46 15.62 -8.84
CA THR A 218 -1.63 14.94 -9.82
C THR A 218 -1.32 13.54 -9.35
N LEU A 219 -1.82 12.55 -10.09
CA LEU A 219 -1.53 11.14 -9.92
C LEU A 219 -0.26 10.77 -10.68
N PHE A 220 0.71 10.22 -9.94
CA PHE A 220 1.91 9.61 -10.47
C PHE A 220 1.75 8.09 -10.56
N THR A 221 2.06 7.50 -11.70
CA THR A 221 1.94 6.05 -11.93
C THR A 221 3.04 5.48 -12.81
N ASP A 222 3.35 4.20 -12.59
CA ASP A 222 4.28 3.47 -13.43
C ASP A 222 3.65 3.05 -14.79
N ASN A 223 4.42 2.32 -15.59
CA ASN A 223 3.99 1.87 -16.92
C ASN A 223 2.97 0.74 -16.94
N TRP A 224 2.71 0.07 -15.81
CA TRP A 224 1.66 -0.93 -15.68
C TRP A 224 0.28 -0.28 -15.59
N TYR A 225 0.17 0.88 -14.94
CA TYR A 225 -1.08 1.64 -14.84
C TYR A 225 -1.31 2.62 -15.98
N THR A 226 -0.25 3.26 -16.47
CA THR A 226 -0.39 4.38 -17.41
C THR A 226 -0.89 3.93 -18.79
N SER A 227 -1.98 4.55 -19.24
CA SER A 227 -2.56 4.39 -20.58
C SER A 227 -3.22 5.69 -21.05
N VAL A 228 -3.38 5.83 -22.38
CA VAL A 228 -4.06 7.00 -22.97
C VAL A 228 -5.52 7.04 -22.53
N ASP A 229 -6.22 5.90 -22.62
CA ASP A 229 -7.64 5.80 -22.24
C ASP A 229 -7.88 6.21 -20.78
N LEU A 230 -7.04 5.74 -19.84
CA LEU A 230 -7.15 6.12 -18.43
C LEU A 230 -6.87 7.63 -18.24
N ALA A 231 -5.87 8.19 -18.92
CA ALA A 231 -5.57 9.61 -18.84
C ALA A 231 -6.73 10.47 -19.37
N GLU A 232 -7.43 10.01 -20.40
CA GLU A 232 -8.62 10.67 -20.92
C GLU A 232 -9.84 10.56 -20.01
N VAL A 233 -9.99 9.45 -19.28
CA VAL A 233 -11.02 9.29 -18.23
C VAL A 233 -10.75 10.20 -17.05
N MET A 234 -9.47 10.42 -16.72
CA MET A 234 -9.05 11.20 -15.56
C MET A 234 -8.86 12.70 -15.84
N LEU A 235 -9.37 13.27 -16.94
CA LEU A 235 -9.08 14.66 -17.35
C LEU A 235 -9.50 15.74 -16.35
N SER A 236 -10.43 15.43 -15.45
CA SER A 236 -10.80 16.29 -14.33
C SER A 236 -9.73 16.35 -13.22
N SER A 237 -8.71 15.50 -13.32
CA SER A 237 -7.50 15.46 -12.50
C SER A 237 -6.25 15.41 -13.40
N ASN A 238 -5.07 15.51 -12.80
CA ASN A 238 -3.82 15.41 -13.54
C ASN A 238 -3.25 14.00 -13.42
N MET A 239 -2.69 13.47 -14.50
CA MET A 239 -1.96 12.21 -14.52
C MET A 239 -0.56 12.44 -15.11
N VAL A 240 0.43 11.79 -14.52
CA VAL A 240 1.82 11.75 -14.98
C VAL A 240 2.34 10.33 -14.80
N GLY A 241 2.89 9.75 -15.84
CA GLY A 241 3.43 8.40 -15.72
C GLY A 241 4.36 8.00 -16.85
N THR A 242 5.08 6.92 -16.64
CA THR A 242 5.80 6.26 -17.73
C THR A 242 4.82 5.41 -18.52
N ILE A 243 4.94 5.34 -19.85
CA ILE A 243 4.03 4.55 -20.69
C ILE A 243 4.82 3.57 -21.55
N ARG A 244 4.33 2.33 -21.75
CA ARG A 244 5.04 1.38 -22.62
C ARG A 244 4.87 1.78 -24.10
N ARG A 245 5.94 1.66 -24.90
CA ARG A 245 5.93 1.92 -26.36
C ARG A 245 4.79 1.22 -27.10
N ASN A 246 4.43 0.02 -26.66
CA ASN A 246 3.44 -0.83 -27.30
C ASN A 246 2.04 -0.75 -26.64
N ARG A 247 1.78 0.27 -25.80
CA ARG A 247 0.42 0.50 -25.28
C ARG A 247 -0.53 0.87 -26.42
N VAL A 248 -1.79 0.46 -26.27
CA VAL A 248 -2.91 0.92 -27.09
C VAL A 248 -3.03 2.44 -26.96
N GLY A 249 -3.40 3.11 -28.05
CA GLY A 249 -3.48 4.58 -28.11
C GLY A 249 -2.15 5.32 -28.36
N MET A 250 -1.01 4.62 -28.39
CA MET A 250 0.29 5.26 -28.66
C MET A 250 0.39 5.83 -30.10
N PRO A 251 0.67 7.13 -30.30
CA PRO A 251 0.79 7.74 -31.62
C PRO A 251 1.88 7.10 -32.47
N LYS A 252 1.65 6.97 -33.79
CA LYS A 252 2.65 6.45 -34.74
C LYS A 252 3.89 7.36 -34.83
N LEU A 253 3.68 8.67 -34.72
CA LEU A 253 4.72 9.71 -34.77
C LEU A 253 5.81 9.54 -33.71
N THR A 254 5.50 8.95 -32.56
CA THR A 254 6.52 8.70 -31.53
C THR A 254 7.40 7.48 -31.82
N LYS A 255 7.13 6.66 -32.86
CA LYS A 255 7.77 5.33 -33.00
C LYS A 255 8.89 5.23 -34.04
N ASN A 256 8.93 6.10 -35.06
CA ASN A 256 9.72 5.84 -36.27
C ASN A 256 11.01 6.67 -36.41
N ARG A 257 11.15 7.80 -35.70
CA ARG A 257 12.38 8.60 -35.71
C ARG A 257 13.46 7.96 -34.80
N LYS A 258 14.69 7.83 -35.26
CA LYS A 258 15.85 7.54 -34.40
C LYS A 258 16.24 8.82 -33.66
N LEU A 259 16.32 8.76 -32.34
CA LEU A 259 16.68 9.90 -31.49
C LEU A 259 18.14 9.79 -31.05
N LYS A 260 18.88 10.89 -31.15
CA LYS A 260 20.17 11.09 -30.50
C LYS A 260 19.95 11.35 -29.00
N ARG A 261 20.97 11.11 -28.19
CA ARG A 261 20.92 11.43 -26.76
C ARG A 261 20.61 12.91 -26.55
N GLY A 262 19.68 13.22 -25.66
CA GLY A 262 19.15 14.55 -25.41
C GLY A 262 17.91 14.89 -26.23
N GLU A 263 17.70 14.28 -27.41
CA GLU A 263 16.54 14.58 -28.27
C GLU A 263 15.22 14.06 -27.69
N LYS A 264 14.13 14.74 -28.07
CA LYS A 264 12.77 14.30 -27.75
C LYS A 264 11.81 14.56 -28.90
N VAL A 265 10.70 13.83 -28.86
CA VAL A 265 9.50 14.06 -29.67
C VAL A 265 8.32 14.10 -28.71
N ALA A 266 7.46 15.10 -28.86
CA ALA A 266 6.23 15.23 -28.11
C ALA A 266 5.04 15.26 -29.08
N VAL A 267 3.93 14.66 -28.66
CA VAL A 267 2.66 14.72 -29.38
C VAL A 267 1.57 14.97 -28.36
N GLN A 268 0.64 15.87 -28.67
CA GLN A 268 -0.55 16.15 -27.87
C GLN A 268 -1.78 15.70 -28.64
N ASN A 269 -2.68 14.95 -27.99
CA ASN A 269 -3.97 14.61 -28.58
C ASN A 269 -4.97 15.77 -28.42
N ARG A 270 -6.15 15.65 -29.06
CA ARG A 270 -7.21 16.68 -29.01
C ARG A 270 -7.76 16.96 -27.61
N LYS A 271 -7.59 16.02 -26.67
CA LYS A 271 -8.05 16.14 -25.28
C LYS A 271 -6.98 16.71 -24.33
N GLY A 272 -5.82 17.10 -24.85
CA GLY A 272 -4.73 17.68 -24.04
C GLY A 272 -3.79 16.67 -23.40
N VAL A 273 -3.90 15.38 -23.73
CA VAL A 273 -2.95 14.36 -23.26
C VAL A 273 -1.67 14.46 -24.09
N VAL A 274 -0.55 14.73 -23.42
CA VAL A 274 0.79 14.83 -23.99
C VAL A 274 1.54 13.53 -23.80
N ILE A 275 2.15 13.02 -24.88
CA ILE A 275 3.06 11.88 -24.86
C ILE A 275 4.43 12.35 -25.31
N ILE A 276 5.45 12.13 -24.48
CA ILE A 276 6.84 12.48 -24.77
C ILE A 276 7.66 11.20 -24.90
N ARG A 277 8.42 11.10 -25.99
CA ARG A 277 9.54 10.16 -26.15
C ARG A 277 10.82 10.96 -26.04
N TRP A 278 11.64 10.65 -25.05
CA TRP A 278 12.94 11.29 -24.83
C TRP A 278 14.04 10.24 -24.77
N LYS A 279 15.21 10.54 -25.35
CA LYS A 279 16.36 9.65 -25.35
C LYS A 279 17.44 10.19 -24.41
N ASP A 280 17.69 9.48 -23.31
CA ASP A 280 18.94 9.62 -22.55
C ASP A 280 19.85 8.43 -22.90
N LYS A 281 20.33 7.65 -21.90
CA LYS A 281 21.01 6.37 -22.15
C LYS A 281 20.07 5.38 -22.85
N ARG A 282 18.79 5.39 -22.46
CA ARG A 282 17.71 4.59 -23.04
C ARG A 282 16.55 5.50 -23.43
N GLU A 283 15.66 4.98 -24.27
CA GLU A 283 14.42 5.69 -24.60
C GLU A 283 13.45 5.60 -23.44
N LEU A 284 12.88 6.75 -23.08
CA LEU A 284 11.85 6.89 -22.08
C LEU A 284 10.61 7.45 -22.75
N PHE A 285 9.48 6.79 -22.49
CA PHE A 285 8.17 7.20 -22.95
C PHE A 285 7.36 7.62 -21.73
N MET A 286 6.78 8.81 -21.78
CA MET A 286 6.00 9.38 -20.70
C MET A 286 4.69 9.93 -21.23
N LEU A 287 3.70 9.94 -20.36
CA LEU A 287 2.39 10.52 -20.59
C LEU A 287 2.12 11.56 -19.50
N SER A 288 1.55 12.71 -19.87
CA SER A 288 1.01 13.67 -18.91
C SER A 288 -0.23 14.37 -19.44
N THR A 289 -1.15 14.72 -18.54
CA THR A 289 -2.29 15.60 -18.83
C THR A 289 -2.07 17.05 -18.38
N MET A 290 -0.90 17.38 -17.81
CA MET A 290 -0.62 18.71 -17.26
C MET A 290 0.69 19.35 -17.75
N HIS A 291 1.60 18.57 -18.34
CA HIS A 291 2.88 19.06 -18.85
C HIS A 291 2.86 19.13 -20.37
N GLY A 292 3.38 20.21 -20.93
CA GLY A 292 3.76 20.29 -22.34
C GLY A 292 5.14 19.67 -22.59
N ASP A 293 5.81 20.13 -23.65
CA ASP A 293 7.14 19.66 -24.04
C ASP A 293 8.26 20.59 -23.53
N SER A 294 8.11 21.25 -22.39
CA SER A 294 9.15 22.13 -21.85
C SER A 294 10.38 21.35 -21.34
N ARG A 295 11.50 22.07 -21.13
CA ARG A 295 12.72 21.54 -20.51
C ARG A 295 13.08 22.32 -19.26
N SER A 296 13.79 21.68 -18.35
CA SER A 296 14.43 22.33 -17.21
C SER A 296 15.67 23.08 -17.68
N GLU A 297 15.74 24.38 -17.40
CA GLU A 297 16.90 25.23 -17.71
C GLU A 297 18.20 24.72 -17.05
N ARG A 298 18.09 24.12 -15.86
CA ARG A 298 19.24 23.64 -15.08
C ARG A 298 19.85 22.34 -15.57
N THR A 299 19.05 21.46 -16.16
CA THR A 299 19.46 20.07 -16.44
C THR A 299 19.23 19.63 -17.89
N ASP A 300 18.58 20.48 -18.69
CA ASP A 300 18.08 20.20 -20.03
C ASP A 300 17.14 18.97 -20.13
N LYS A 301 16.73 18.36 -19.00
CA LYS A 301 15.78 17.24 -19.00
C LYS A 301 14.35 17.75 -19.22
N PRO A 302 13.47 16.96 -19.85
CA PRO A 302 12.04 17.29 -19.93
C PRO A 302 11.45 17.51 -18.53
N THR A 303 10.64 18.55 -18.35
CA THR A 303 10.06 18.90 -17.03
C THR A 303 9.20 17.76 -16.45
N ILE A 304 8.50 17.03 -17.31
CA ILE A 304 7.73 15.83 -16.96
C ILE A 304 8.59 14.75 -16.26
N VAL A 305 9.88 14.62 -16.62
CA VAL A 305 10.80 13.65 -16.01
C VAL A 305 11.10 14.02 -14.57
N HIS A 306 11.28 15.31 -14.29
CA HIS A 306 11.50 15.81 -12.92
C HIS A 306 10.28 15.59 -12.04
N ALA A 307 9.11 16.02 -12.52
CA ALA A 307 7.85 15.82 -11.79
C ALA A 307 7.62 14.34 -11.47
N TYR A 308 7.85 13.45 -12.45
CA TYR A 308 7.71 12.01 -12.23
C TYR A 308 8.73 11.44 -11.23
N ASN A 309 9.99 11.87 -11.29
CA ASN A 309 11.01 11.39 -10.37
C ASN A 309 10.73 11.79 -8.91
N GLU A 310 10.09 12.94 -8.69
CA GLU A 310 9.62 13.35 -7.36
C GLU A 310 8.43 12.48 -6.91
N GLY A 311 7.40 12.34 -7.75
CA GLY A 311 6.15 11.68 -7.34
C GLY A 311 6.23 10.17 -7.23
N LYS A 312 7.05 9.50 -8.06
CA LYS A 312 7.11 8.03 -8.13
C LYS A 312 7.61 7.37 -6.83
N THR A 313 8.29 8.11 -5.96
CA THR A 313 8.97 7.54 -4.78
C THR A 313 8.05 7.30 -3.61
N PHE A 314 6.83 7.85 -3.57
CA PHE A 314 6.03 7.88 -2.35
C PHE A 314 5.66 6.47 -1.85
N VAL A 315 5.33 5.54 -2.75
CA VAL A 315 5.07 4.14 -2.36
C VAL A 315 6.35 3.46 -1.90
N ASP A 316 7.48 3.67 -2.59
CA ASP A 316 8.78 3.14 -2.18
C ASP A 316 9.21 3.65 -0.80
N THR A 317 9.00 4.94 -0.50
CA THR A 317 9.26 5.52 0.82
C THR A 317 8.41 4.84 1.90
N SER A 318 7.12 4.62 1.62
CA SER A 318 6.22 3.92 2.53
C SER A 318 6.68 2.48 2.80
N ASP A 319 7.08 1.75 1.76
CA ASP A 319 7.55 0.37 1.85
C ASP A 319 8.91 0.28 2.56
N GLN A 320 9.79 1.26 2.34
CA GLN A 320 11.06 1.39 3.06
C GLN A 320 10.83 1.60 4.54
N MET A 321 9.93 2.51 4.94
CA MET A 321 9.61 2.77 6.35
C MET A 321 9.06 1.52 7.05
N ALA A 322 8.17 0.78 6.38
CA ALA A 322 7.64 -0.47 6.91
C ALA A 322 8.69 -1.58 7.08
N SER A 323 9.82 -1.48 6.37
CA SER A 323 10.88 -2.50 6.39
C SER A 323 11.86 -2.39 7.57
N TYR A 324 11.85 -1.28 8.33
CA TYR A 324 12.78 -1.07 9.44
C TYR A 324 12.47 -1.89 10.69
N SER A 325 11.19 -2.11 11.00
CA SER A 325 10.78 -2.87 12.20
C SER A 325 9.64 -3.86 11.93
N PRO A 326 9.75 -4.74 10.92
CA PRO A 326 8.66 -5.60 10.52
C PRO A 326 8.44 -6.72 11.53
N PHE A 327 7.24 -6.89 12.07
CA PHE A 327 6.86 -8.14 12.72
C PHE A 327 6.36 -9.14 11.66
N VAL A 328 7.29 -9.87 11.05
CA VAL A 328 6.99 -10.92 10.07
C VAL A 328 7.48 -12.25 10.61
N ARG A 329 6.56 -13.21 10.77
CA ARG A 329 6.85 -14.56 11.25
C ARG A 329 6.37 -15.59 10.23
N ARG A 330 6.94 -16.80 10.31
CA ARG A 330 6.48 -17.94 9.52
C ARG A 330 5.07 -18.30 10.00
N THR A 331 4.12 -18.34 9.07
CA THR A 331 2.72 -18.71 9.32
C THR A 331 2.19 -19.52 8.15
N CYS A 332 1.19 -20.38 8.43
CA CYS A 332 0.39 -21.06 7.40
C CYS A 332 -0.97 -20.39 7.17
N LYS A 333 -1.35 -19.45 8.03
CA LYS A 333 -2.56 -18.63 7.95
C LYS A 333 -2.23 -17.27 7.35
#